data_AF-A0A2C9T4D0-F1
#
_entry.id   AF-A0A2C9T4D0-F1
#
_cell.length_a   1.000
_cell.length_b   1.000
_cell.length_c   1.000
_cell.angle_alpha   90.00
_cell.angle_beta   90.00
_cell.angle_gamma   90.00
#
_symmetry.space_group_name_H-M   'P 1'
#
loop_
_entity.id
_entity.type
_entity.pdbx_description
1 polymer ?
#
loop_
_entity_poly.entity_id
_entity_poly.type
_entity_poly.pdbx_seq_one_letter_code
_entity_poly.pdbx_strand_id
1 'polypeptide(L)'
;MDPARQAAFDVLRAVSERDAYANLVLPAMLAERGIAGRDAAFATELAYGSCRTLGLLDAVIAAAAGRPTDQIDPVLLDLLRLGTYQLLRTNVAEHAAVSTTVEQAGIEFDSARAGFVNGVLRTISGRDEASWLAELAPAADADPVGHLAFVHAHPRWIAQAFADALGPAAGELDAALAADDARPGVHLAARPGVLTAAELAAEVDGTVGRYSPYAVYLGGGDPGRLPAVRDGKALVQDEGSQLVAQALTLAPLIGADGGRWLDLCSGPGGKTALIAAIAAQYGGGVTAIEPAPRRADLVEQNTRGLPVEVLRVDGRESALPPGGFDRVLVDAPCTGLGALRRRPEARWRRTPADVPMLAKLQRELLAAAIALTRPGGVVLYATCSPHLAETVGVVSDALRRHPVTALDTRPLFAPAEQLGDGPHVQLWPHRHGTDAMFAAALQKTV
;
A
#
# COMPACT_ATOMS: atom_id res chain seq x y z
N MET A 1 6.25 4.37 30.44
CA MET A 1 6.13 5.14 29.18
C MET A 1 4.97 6.14 29.26
N ASP A 2 5.01 7.23 28.49
CA ASP A 2 3.80 8.03 28.24
C ASP A 2 2.78 7.27 27.34
N PRO A 3 1.52 7.74 27.25
CA PRO A 3 0.49 7.04 26.48
C PRO A 3 0.81 6.82 25.00
N ALA A 4 1.55 7.73 24.36
CA ALA A 4 1.88 7.63 22.94
C ALA A 4 2.94 6.54 22.70
N ARG A 5 3.99 6.50 23.53
CA ARG A 5 5.00 5.43 23.49
C ARG A 5 4.39 4.07 23.82
N GLN A 6 3.51 4.00 24.82
CA GLN A 6 2.82 2.77 25.16
C GLN A 6 1.94 2.26 24.01
N ALA A 7 1.18 3.14 23.36
CA ALA A 7 0.37 2.76 22.19
C ALA A 7 1.26 2.25 21.05
N ALA A 8 2.40 2.89 20.78
CA ALA A 8 3.33 2.42 19.77
C ALA A 8 3.92 1.04 20.10
N PHE A 9 4.35 0.83 21.35
CA PHE A 9 4.85 -0.45 21.81
C PHE A 9 3.81 -1.57 21.69
N ASP A 10 2.58 -1.33 22.11
CA ASP A 10 1.51 -2.31 22.03
C ASP A 10 1.14 -2.66 20.58
N VAL A 11 1.28 -1.70 19.66
CA VAL A 11 1.14 -1.95 18.21
C VAL A 11 2.26 -2.84 17.70
N LEU A 12 3.52 -2.59 18.09
CA LEU A 12 4.65 -3.45 17.70
C LEU A 12 4.44 -4.88 18.17
N ARG A 13 3.99 -5.06 19.42
CA ARG A 13 3.64 -6.39 19.96
C ARG A 13 2.50 -7.05 19.19
N ALA A 14 1.44 -6.30 18.85
CA ALA A 14 0.35 -6.85 18.04
C ALA A 14 0.83 -7.28 16.65
N VAL A 15 1.77 -6.54 16.06
CA VAL A 15 2.39 -6.84 14.77
C VAL A 15 3.29 -8.08 14.85
N SER A 16 4.11 -8.20 15.90
CA SER A 16 5.09 -9.28 16.05
C SER A 16 4.46 -10.59 16.56
N GLU A 17 3.55 -10.51 17.55
CA GLU A 17 2.95 -11.69 18.20
C GLU A 17 1.71 -12.22 17.46
N ARG A 18 0.91 -11.35 16.82
CA ARG A 18 -0.42 -11.70 16.29
C ARG A 18 -0.57 -11.51 14.79
N ASP A 19 0.53 -11.23 14.10
CA ASP A 19 0.55 -10.93 12.66
C ASP A 19 -0.46 -9.82 12.27
N ALA A 20 -0.75 -8.88 13.19
CA ALA A 20 -1.77 -7.85 12.95
C ALA A 20 -1.23 -6.73 12.05
N TYR A 21 -2.10 -6.10 11.25
CA TYR A 21 -1.68 -4.97 10.41
C TYR A 21 -1.67 -3.66 11.20
N ALA A 22 -0.54 -2.95 11.18
CA ALA A 22 -0.34 -1.75 12.00
C ALA A 22 -1.37 -0.66 11.64
N ASN A 23 -1.68 -0.53 10.34
CA ASN A 23 -2.64 0.44 9.82
C ASN A 23 -4.10 0.18 10.24
N LEU A 24 -4.40 -0.99 10.81
CA LEU A 24 -5.71 -1.33 11.37
C LEU A 24 -5.72 -1.21 12.89
N VAL A 25 -4.65 -1.69 13.55
CA VAL A 25 -4.59 -1.75 15.02
C VAL A 25 -4.38 -0.36 15.63
N LEU A 26 -3.46 0.45 15.08
CA LEU A 26 -3.12 1.72 15.69
C LEU A 26 -4.31 2.69 15.75
N PRO A 27 -5.07 2.97 14.67
CA PRO A 27 -6.18 3.92 14.74
C PRO A 27 -7.26 3.50 15.77
N ALA A 28 -7.58 2.21 15.83
CA ALA A 28 -8.53 1.68 16.81
C ALA A 28 -8.03 1.89 18.25
N MET A 29 -6.75 1.59 18.50
CA MET A 29 -6.13 1.76 19.80
C MET A 29 -6.03 3.23 20.23
N LEU A 30 -5.70 4.15 19.31
CA LEU A 30 -5.68 5.58 19.59
C LEU A 30 -7.07 6.09 19.96
N ALA A 31 -8.10 5.66 19.23
CA ALA A 31 -9.48 6.03 19.50
C ALA A 31 -9.97 5.49 20.86
N GLU A 32 -9.72 4.21 21.15
CA GLU A 32 -10.09 3.56 22.42
C GLU A 32 -9.44 4.27 23.63
N ARG A 33 -8.17 4.69 23.48
CA ARG A 33 -7.41 5.36 24.55
C ARG A 33 -7.58 6.87 24.58
N GLY A 34 -8.36 7.45 23.66
CA GLY A 34 -8.54 8.90 23.56
C GLY A 34 -7.26 9.68 23.24
N ILE A 35 -6.27 9.05 22.59
CA ILE A 35 -5.01 9.69 22.22
C ILE A 35 -5.25 10.48 20.92
N ALA A 36 -5.02 11.80 20.98
CA ALA A 36 -5.34 12.71 19.89
C ALA A 36 -4.23 13.75 19.63
N GLY A 37 -4.34 14.46 18.51
CA GLY A 37 -3.46 15.58 18.19
C GLY A 37 -1.98 15.18 18.09
N ARG A 38 -1.12 15.90 18.82
CA ARG A 38 0.34 15.69 18.79
C ARG A 38 0.75 14.30 19.29
N ASP A 39 0.08 13.78 20.31
CA ASP A 39 0.40 12.46 20.88
C ASP A 39 -0.01 11.34 19.92
N ALA A 40 -1.13 11.48 19.22
CA ALA A 40 -1.53 10.54 18.17
C ALA A 40 -0.55 10.56 16.99
N ALA A 41 -0.12 11.75 16.57
CA ALA A 41 0.90 11.89 15.53
C ALA A 41 2.24 11.27 15.96
N PHE A 42 2.64 11.46 17.22
CA PHE A 42 3.86 10.87 17.76
C PHE A 42 3.77 9.35 17.90
N ALA A 43 2.66 8.81 18.41
CA ALA A 43 2.42 7.36 18.45
C ALA A 43 2.43 6.73 17.05
N THR A 44 1.81 7.40 16.08
CA THR A 44 1.82 6.98 14.67
C THR A 44 3.22 6.95 14.09
N GLU A 45 4.01 7.98 14.39
CA GLU A 45 5.39 8.04 13.94
C GLU A 45 6.23 6.90 14.52
N LEU A 46 6.13 6.67 15.83
CA LEU A 46 6.89 5.62 16.49
C LEU A 46 6.48 4.23 16.00
N ALA A 47 5.18 3.94 15.91
CA ALA A 47 4.68 2.64 15.51
C ALA A 47 5.03 2.32 14.05
N TYR A 48 4.63 3.18 13.11
CA TYR A 48 4.84 2.93 11.69
C TYR A 48 6.31 3.04 11.31
N GLY A 49 7.04 3.99 11.89
CA GLY A 49 8.47 4.16 11.66
C GLY A 49 9.28 2.94 12.13
N SER A 50 9.00 2.42 13.32
CA SER A 50 9.66 1.21 13.83
C SER A 50 9.33 -0.02 12.97
N CYS A 51 8.06 -0.21 12.59
CA CYS A 51 7.68 -1.29 11.65
C CYS A 51 8.39 -1.17 10.30
N ARG A 52 8.51 0.06 9.77
CA ARG A 52 9.09 0.31 8.44
C ARG A 52 10.56 -0.05 8.41
N THR A 53 11.26 0.25 9.51
CA THR A 53 12.72 0.21 9.58
C THR A 53 13.28 -1.06 10.24
N LEU A 54 12.43 -2.06 10.48
CA LEU A 54 12.74 -3.25 11.28
C LEU A 54 14.07 -3.92 10.93
N GLY A 55 14.39 -4.13 9.65
CA GLY A 55 15.66 -4.77 9.26
C GLY A 55 16.90 -3.94 9.59
N LEU A 56 16.82 -2.61 9.47
CA LEU A 56 17.90 -1.72 9.90
C LEU A 56 18.04 -1.73 11.43
N LEU A 57 16.91 -1.59 12.14
CA LEU A 57 16.89 -1.59 13.60
C LEU A 57 17.46 -2.90 14.16
N ASP A 58 17.07 -4.04 13.60
CA ASP A 58 17.54 -5.36 14.03
C ASP A 58 19.04 -5.54 13.80
N ALA A 59 19.57 -5.06 12.67
CA ALA A 59 21.00 -5.11 12.38
C ALA A 59 21.80 -4.27 13.38
N VAL A 60 21.33 -3.06 13.68
CA VAL A 60 21.96 -2.17 14.68
C VAL A 60 21.88 -2.77 16.09
N ILE A 61 20.71 -3.30 16.48
CA ILE A 61 20.51 -3.95 17.77
C ILE A 61 21.41 -5.17 17.92
N ALA A 62 21.51 -6.02 16.89
CA ALA A 62 22.38 -7.20 16.93
C ALA A 62 23.86 -6.81 17.12
N ALA A 63 24.32 -5.79 16.38
CA ALA A 63 25.69 -5.28 16.49
C ALA A 63 25.96 -4.70 17.88
N ALA A 64 25.05 -3.86 18.40
CA ALA A 64 25.20 -3.24 19.72
C ALA A 64 25.05 -4.23 20.89
N ALA A 65 24.21 -5.25 20.75
CA ALA A 65 23.99 -6.28 21.77
C ALA A 65 25.05 -7.39 21.76
N GLY A 66 25.85 -7.48 20.70
CA GLY A 66 26.84 -8.54 20.51
C GLY A 66 26.22 -9.94 20.38
N ARG A 67 24.94 -10.02 19.99
CA ARG A 67 24.22 -11.29 19.78
C ARG A 67 23.13 -11.15 18.71
N PRO A 68 22.79 -12.22 17.98
CA PRO A 68 21.66 -12.23 17.06
C PRO A 68 20.32 -11.87 17.73
N THR A 69 19.42 -11.22 16.99
CA THR A 69 18.11 -10.78 17.50
C THR A 69 17.18 -11.95 17.83
N ASP A 70 17.34 -13.12 17.21
CA ASP A 70 16.58 -14.34 17.54
C ASP A 70 16.95 -14.95 18.92
N GLN A 71 18.03 -14.47 19.54
CA GLN A 71 18.43 -14.80 20.91
C GLN A 71 18.01 -13.74 21.93
N ILE A 72 17.23 -12.74 21.50
CA ILE A 72 16.63 -11.72 22.37
C ILE A 72 15.15 -12.06 22.53
N ASP A 73 14.62 -11.94 23.75
CA ASP A 73 13.19 -12.12 24.00
C ASP A 73 12.36 -11.22 23.05
N PRO A 74 11.33 -11.74 22.35
CA PRO A 74 10.61 -10.97 21.33
C PRO A 74 10.01 -9.66 21.83
N VAL A 75 9.47 -9.64 23.04
CA VAL A 75 8.86 -8.43 23.64
C VAL A 75 9.94 -7.44 24.05
N LEU A 76 11.09 -7.94 24.53
CA LEU A 76 12.26 -7.10 24.81
C LEU A 76 12.88 -6.53 23.53
N LEU A 77 12.88 -7.29 22.44
CA LEU A 77 13.33 -6.84 21.13
C LEU A 77 12.43 -5.74 20.57
N ASP A 78 11.10 -5.83 20.76
CA ASP A 78 10.17 -4.76 20.36
C ASP A 78 10.41 -3.46 21.15
N LEU A 79 10.77 -3.55 22.44
CA LEU A 79 11.22 -2.38 23.22
C LEU A 79 12.53 -1.81 22.65
N LEU A 80 13.51 -2.66 22.35
CA LEU A 80 14.77 -2.23 21.75
C LEU A 80 14.57 -1.57 20.38
N ARG A 81 13.69 -2.11 19.54
CA ARG A 81 13.31 -1.52 18.25
C ARG A 81 12.71 -0.13 18.44
N LEU A 82 11.75 0.01 19.34
CA LEU A 82 11.14 1.30 19.66
C LEU A 82 12.16 2.32 20.21
N GLY A 83 13.04 1.90 21.11
CA GLY A 83 14.11 2.74 21.64
C GLY A 83 15.14 3.15 20.59
N THR A 84 15.57 2.20 19.76
CA THR A 84 16.53 2.41 18.66
C THR A 84 15.93 3.36 17.61
N TYR A 85 14.66 3.19 17.24
CA TYR A 85 13.99 4.08 16.30
C TYR A 85 13.96 5.53 16.82
N GLN A 86 13.64 5.72 18.10
CA GLN A 86 13.67 7.04 18.73
C GLN A 86 15.05 7.68 18.65
N LEU A 87 16.11 6.92 18.93
CA LEU A 87 17.49 7.42 18.92
C LEU A 87 17.98 7.81 17.52
N LEU A 88 17.65 7.01 16.51
CA LEU A 88 18.22 7.18 15.16
C LEU A 88 17.37 8.06 14.25
N ARG A 89 16.03 7.99 14.35
CA ARG A 89 15.11 8.57 13.36
C ARG A 89 14.10 9.56 13.93
N THR A 90 14.28 9.99 15.18
CA THR A 90 13.43 11.03 15.77
C THR A 90 14.27 12.13 16.44
N ASN A 91 13.62 13.26 16.74
CA ASN A 91 14.22 14.35 17.50
C ASN A 91 14.01 14.20 19.03
N VAL A 92 13.69 12.99 19.51
CA VAL A 92 13.57 12.73 20.94
C VAL A 92 14.96 12.84 21.57
N ALA A 93 15.07 13.57 22.68
CA ALA A 93 16.33 13.67 23.40
C ALA A 93 16.82 12.29 23.84
N GLU A 94 18.10 11.99 23.62
CA GLU A 94 18.72 10.68 23.89
C GLU A 94 18.33 10.12 25.28
N HIS A 95 18.54 10.93 26.32
CA HIS A 95 18.27 10.53 27.69
C HIS A 95 16.82 10.13 27.91
N ALA A 96 15.86 10.77 27.22
CA ALA A 96 14.44 10.46 27.32
C ALA A 96 14.08 9.18 26.54
N ALA A 97 14.65 8.97 25.36
CA ALA A 97 14.46 7.73 24.59
C ALA A 97 14.99 6.51 25.39
N VAL A 98 16.19 6.64 25.97
CA VAL A 98 16.79 5.57 26.77
C VAL A 98 16.00 5.35 28.07
N SER A 99 15.78 6.39 28.87
CA SER A 99 15.17 6.23 30.21
C SER A 99 13.76 5.64 30.13
N THR A 100 12.92 6.13 29.22
CA THR A 100 11.54 5.65 29.08
C THR A 100 11.46 4.21 28.60
N THR A 101 12.39 3.79 27.74
CA THR A 101 12.46 2.39 27.25
C THR A 101 12.99 1.45 28.33
N VAL A 102 13.99 1.89 29.10
CA VAL A 102 14.57 1.12 30.23
C VAL A 102 13.56 0.96 31.36
N GLU A 103 12.83 2.02 31.71
CA GLU A 103 11.76 1.97 32.70
C GLU A 103 10.68 0.95 32.29
N GLN A 104 10.25 0.98 31.02
CA GLN A 104 9.27 0.02 30.52
C GLN A 104 9.79 -1.41 30.58
N ALA A 105 11.05 -1.66 30.21
CA ALA A 105 11.65 -2.97 30.33
C ALA A 105 11.66 -3.47 31.79
N GLY A 106 11.87 -2.58 32.76
CA GLY A 106 11.79 -2.92 34.18
C GLY A 106 10.36 -3.30 34.64
N ILE A 107 9.34 -2.66 34.06
CA ILE A 107 7.93 -2.94 34.34
C ILE A 107 7.48 -4.27 33.71
N GLU A 108 7.82 -4.52 32.45
CA GLU A 108 7.44 -5.74 31.72
C GLU A 108 8.17 -6.98 32.24
N PHE A 109 9.37 -6.79 32.80
CA PHE A 109 10.30 -7.87 33.09
C PHE A 109 10.95 -7.74 34.48
N ASP A 110 12.21 -7.32 34.54
CA ASP A 110 12.99 -7.17 35.76
C ASP A 110 14.14 -6.18 35.57
N SER A 111 14.87 -5.90 36.66
CA SER A 111 16.01 -4.98 36.65
C SER A 111 17.20 -5.46 35.81
N ALA A 112 17.38 -6.77 35.63
CA ALA A 112 18.47 -7.30 34.82
C ALA A 112 18.23 -7.05 33.33
N ARG A 113 17.00 -7.30 32.86
CA ARG A 113 16.58 -7.02 31.48
C ARG A 113 16.52 -5.52 31.19
N ALA A 114 16.09 -4.71 32.16
CA ALA A 114 16.21 -3.25 32.07
C ALA A 114 17.67 -2.80 31.93
N GLY A 115 18.59 -3.40 32.69
CA GLY A 115 20.03 -3.15 32.59
C GLY A 115 20.61 -3.50 31.21
N PHE A 116 20.18 -4.64 30.64
CA PHE A 116 20.54 -5.03 29.27
C PHE A 116 20.06 -4.00 28.24
N VAL A 117 18.78 -3.60 28.30
CA VAL A 117 18.22 -2.57 27.40
C VAL A 117 19.01 -1.26 27.51
N ASN A 118 19.33 -0.83 28.72
CA ASN A 118 20.13 0.38 28.94
C ASN A 118 21.51 0.25 28.28
N GLY A 119 22.20 -0.88 28.48
CA GLY A 119 23.52 -1.11 27.88
C GLY A 119 23.48 -1.05 26.35
N VAL A 120 22.51 -1.74 25.73
CA VAL A 120 22.35 -1.76 24.27
C VAL A 120 22.04 -0.36 23.74
N LEU A 121 21.04 0.32 24.29
CA LEU A 121 20.63 1.64 23.80
C LEU A 121 21.71 2.71 24.00
N ARG A 122 22.55 2.60 25.05
CA ARG A 122 23.71 3.48 25.25
C ARG A 122 24.83 3.24 24.25
N THR A 123 25.07 1.99 23.84
CA THR A 123 25.99 1.69 22.73
C THR A 123 25.46 2.29 21.43
N ILE A 124 24.15 2.16 21.18
CA ILE A 124 23.50 2.69 19.97
C ILE A 124 23.58 4.22 19.93
N SER A 125 23.27 4.90 21.04
CA SER A 125 23.21 6.36 21.08
C SER A 125 24.56 7.06 20.93
N GLY A 126 25.67 6.33 21.06
CA GLY A 126 27.02 6.89 20.84
C GLY A 126 27.34 7.21 19.37
N ARG A 127 26.46 6.86 18.42
CA ARG A 127 26.66 7.01 16.97
C ARG A 127 25.37 7.44 16.29
N ASP A 128 25.49 8.19 15.20
CA ASP A 128 24.34 8.53 14.35
C ASP A 128 24.01 7.38 13.37
N GLU A 129 22.85 7.47 12.71
CA GLU A 129 22.41 6.48 11.74
C GLU A 129 23.41 6.32 10.59
N ALA A 130 23.98 7.40 10.08
CA ALA A 130 24.96 7.37 8.99
C ALA A 130 26.20 6.53 9.35
N SER A 131 26.68 6.64 10.59
CA SER A 131 27.81 5.85 11.08
C SER A 131 27.48 4.37 11.24
N TRP A 132 26.23 4.02 11.56
CA TRP A 132 25.76 2.64 11.59
C TRP A 132 25.61 2.06 10.17
N LEU A 133 25.04 2.83 9.25
CA LEU A 133 24.91 2.44 7.85
C LEU A 133 26.27 2.20 7.20
N ALA A 134 27.25 3.06 7.45
CA ALA A 134 28.61 2.92 6.90
C ALA A 134 29.33 1.64 7.37
N GLU A 135 29.00 1.13 8.56
CA GLU A 135 29.58 -0.10 9.09
C GLU A 135 28.84 -1.35 8.64
N LEU A 136 27.51 -1.30 8.62
CA LEU A 136 26.67 -2.50 8.51
C LEU A 136 26.14 -2.74 7.09
N ALA A 137 26.04 -1.71 6.25
CA ALA A 137 25.55 -1.88 4.89
C ALA A 137 26.55 -2.69 4.06
N PRO A 138 26.07 -3.56 3.14
CA PRO A 138 26.94 -4.15 2.12
C PRO A 138 27.70 -3.06 1.35
N ALA A 139 28.93 -3.36 0.91
CA ALA A 139 29.70 -2.42 0.11
C ALA A 139 28.98 -2.14 -1.23
N ALA A 140 28.81 -0.86 -1.56
CA ALA A 140 28.01 -0.43 -2.72
C ALA A 140 28.57 -0.88 -4.07
N ASP A 141 29.89 -1.08 -4.15
CA ASP A 141 30.57 -1.60 -5.35
C ASP A 141 30.37 -3.12 -5.53
N ALA A 142 30.22 -3.86 -4.45
CA ALA A 142 30.04 -5.31 -4.46
C ALA A 142 28.56 -5.73 -4.59
N ASP A 143 27.64 -5.06 -3.89
CA ASP A 143 26.20 -5.32 -3.95
C ASP A 143 25.41 -3.99 -3.91
N PRO A 144 25.32 -3.25 -5.03
CA PRO A 144 24.64 -1.96 -5.08
C PRO A 144 23.16 -2.05 -4.68
N VAL A 145 22.47 -3.14 -5.06
CA VAL A 145 21.07 -3.37 -4.69
C VAL A 145 20.94 -3.67 -3.21
N GLY A 146 21.80 -4.53 -2.65
CA GLY A 146 21.82 -4.83 -1.22
C GLY A 146 22.19 -3.63 -0.36
N HIS A 147 23.10 -2.79 -0.84
CA HIS A 147 23.45 -1.52 -0.20
C HIS A 147 22.24 -0.58 -0.11
N LEU A 148 21.59 -0.28 -1.24
CA LEU A 148 20.41 0.59 -1.26
C LEU A 148 19.24 0.00 -0.47
N ALA A 149 19.05 -1.32 -0.52
CA ALA A 149 18.07 -2.01 0.30
C ALA A 149 18.32 -1.78 1.80
N PHE A 150 19.57 -1.90 2.25
CA PHE A 150 19.92 -1.68 3.65
C PHE A 150 19.70 -0.22 4.07
N VAL A 151 20.16 0.73 3.25
CA VAL A 151 20.05 2.19 3.51
C VAL A 151 18.59 2.63 3.69
N HIS A 152 17.68 2.12 2.84
CA HIS A 152 16.26 2.49 2.88
C HIS A 152 15.39 1.53 3.70
N ALA A 153 16.04 0.61 4.44
CA ALA A 153 15.38 -0.40 5.25
C ALA A 153 14.37 -1.26 4.47
N HIS A 154 14.82 -1.87 3.38
CA HIS A 154 14.10 -2.87 2.58
C HIS A 154 14.79 -4.23 2.63
N PRO A 155 14.02 -5.33 2.61
CA PRO A 155 14.56 -6.62 2.23
C PRO A 155 15.17 -6.53 0.83
N ARG A 156 16.38 -7.08 0.68
CA ARG A 156 17.11 -7.09 -0.59
C ARG A 156 16.27 -7.57 -1.78
N TRP A 157 15.41 -8.57 -1.58
CA TRP A 157 14.57 -9.12 -2.66
C TRP A 157 13.50 -8.13 -3.16
N ILE A 158 12.98 -7.25 -2.28
CA ILE A 158 12.03 -6.20 -2.67
C ILE A 158 12.76 -5.13 -3.47
N ALA A 159 13.95 -4.71 -3.03
CA ALA A 159 14.79 -3.79 -3.78
C ALA A 159 15.17 -4.35 -5.16
N GLN A 160 15.47 -5.65 -5.25
CA GLN A 160 15.68 -6.32 -6.53
C GLN A 160 14.44 -6.27 -7.42
N ALA A 161 13.25 -6.57 -6.87
CA ALA A 161 12.00 -6.50 -7.64
C ALA A 161 11.72 -5.07 -8.18
N PHE A 162 12.09 -4.04 -7.42
CA PHE A 162 11.98 -2.64 -7.85
C PHE A 162 13.00 -2.34 -8.96
N ALA A 163 14.25 -2.78 -8.80
CA ALA A 163 15.31 -2.61 -9.79
C ALA A 163 14.92 -3.26 -11.14
N ASP A 164 14.42 -4.49 -11.08
CA ASP A 164 13.98 -5.25 -12.26
C ASP A 164 12.80 -4.55 -12.96
N ALA A 165 11.86 -3.99 -12.20
CA ALA A 165 10.71 -3.27 -12.73
C ALA A 165 11.06 -1.89 -13.31
N LEU A 166 12.05 -1.21 -12.74
CA LEU A 166 12.61 0.03 -13.30
C LEU A 166 13.36 -0.24 -14.62
N GLY A 167 13.94 -1.44 -14.78
CA GLY A 167 14.57 -1.88 -16.02
C GLY A 167 15.64 -0.89 -16.50
N PRO A 168 15.50 -0.27 -17.69
CA PRO A 168 16.43 0.77 -18.15
C PRO A 168 16.62 1.95 -17.20
N ALA A 169 15.64 2.23 -16.33
CA ALA A 169 15.69 3.28 -15.32
C ALA A 169 16.19 2.79 -13.94
N ALA A 170 16.87 1.64 -13.86
CA ALA A 170 17.37 1.08 -12.60
C ALA A 170 18.28 2.03 -11.80
N GLY A 171 18.87 3.05 -12.45
CA GLY A 171 19.59 4.13 -11.76
C GLY A 171 18.71 4.97 -10.81
N GLU A 172 17.39 4.90 -10.94
CA GLU A 172 16.42 5.56 -10.04
C GLU A 172 16.08 4.74 -8.79
N LEU A 173 16.67 3.55 -8.61
CA LEU A 173 16.32 2.65 -7.50
C LEU A 173 16.44 3.32 -6.14
N ASP A 174 17.48 4.12 -5.92
CA ASP A 174 17.69 4.90 -4.70
C ASP A 174 16.49 5.81 -4.39
N ALA A 175 16.07 6.61 -5.38
CA ALA A 175 14.91 7.50 -5.24
C ALA A 175 13.60 6.72 -5.04
N ALA A 176 13.44 5.59 -5.73
CA ALA A 176 12.25 4.75 -5.60
C ALA A 176 12.11 4.15 -4.19
N LEU A 177 13.21 3.62 -3.63
CA LEU A 177 13.23 3.08 -2.28
C LEU A 177 13.08 4.18 -1.22
N ALA A 178 13.74 5.32 -1.40
CA ALA A 178 13.58 6.48 -0.52
C ALA A 178 12.12 6.96 -0.46
N ALA A 179 11.43 7.00 -1.61
CA ALA A 179 10.02 7.40 -1.68
C ALA A 179 9.06 6.35 -1.10
N ASP A 180 9.41 5.06 -1.14
CA ASP A 180 8.68 4.00 -0.42
C ASP A 180 9.03 3.96 1.08
N ASP A 181 10.17 4.50 1.50
CA ASP A 181 10.51 4.68 2.92
C ASP A 181 9.90 5.95 3.52
N ALA A 182 9.47 6.90 2.69
CA ALA A 182 8.84 8.13 3.14
C ALA A 182 7.43 7.91 3.73
N ARG A 183 7.00 8.83 4.61
CA ARG A 183 5.62 8.83 5.11
C ARG A 183 4.64 9.10 3.96
N PRO A 184 3.63 8.24 3.72
CA PRO A 184 2.71 8.45 2.62
C PRO A 184 1.76 9.62 2.90
N GLY A 185 1.49 10.43 1.88
CA GLY A 185 0.40 11.39 1.91
C GLY A 185 -0.96 10.70 2.00
N VAL A 186 -1.95 11.37 2.60
CA VAL A 186 -3.34 10.91 2.63
C VAL A 186 -4.08 11.56 1.47
N HIS A 187 -4.58 10.74 0.54
CA HIS A 187 -5.35 11.20 -0.60
C HIS A 187 -6.82 10.83 -0.38
N LEU A 188 -7.71 11.75 -0.74
CA LEU A 188 -9.14 11.54 -0.78
C LEU A 188 -9.59 11.47 -2.24
N ALA A 189 -10.67 10.73 -2.50
CA ALA A 189 -11.39 10.68 -3.75
C ALA A 189 -12.78 11.30 -3.54
N ALA A 190 -13.04 12.47 -4.12
CA ALA A 190 -14.35 13.09 -4.14
C ALA A 190 -15.31 12.22 -4.97
N ARG A 191 -16.53 11.99 -4.48
CA ARG A 191 -17.50 11.13 -5.17
C ARG A 191 -18.09 11.87 -6.38
N PRO A 192 -17.87 11.38 -7.63
CA PRO A 192 -18.44 11.98 -8.83
C PRO A 192 -19.96 12.14 -8.72
N GLY A 193 -20.48 13.27 -9.19
CA GLY A 193 -21.91 13.60 -9.11
C GLY A 193 -22.42 14.03 -7.72
N VAL A 194 -21.58 13.98 -6.68
CA VAL A 194 -21.93 14.40 -5.32
C VAL A 194 -21.07 15.57 -4.84
N LEU A 195 -19.76 15.50 -5.06
CA LEU A 195 -18.81 16.50 -4.61
C LEU A 195 -17.66 16.60 -5.63
N THR A 196 -17.28 17.82 -6.01
CA THR A 196 -16.09 18.04 -6.84
C THR A 196 -14.83 18.03 -5.98
N ALA A 197 -13.66 17.76 -6.58
CA ALA A 197 -12.39 17.86 -5.85
C ALA A 197 -12.11 19.27 -5.33
N ALA A 198 -12.55 20.32 -6.03
CA ALA A 198 -12.39 21.71 -5.60
C ALA A 198 -13.23 22.03 -4.36
N GLU A 199 -14.49 21.60 -4.32
CA GLU A 199 -15.36 21.74 -3.15
C GLU A 199 -14.80 20.95 -1.97
N LEU A 200 -14.39 19.69 -2.19
CA LEU A 200 -13.79 18.87 -1.14
C LEU A 200 -12.51 19.50 -0.59
N ALA A 201 -11.63 20.01 -1.45
CA ALA A 201 -10.40 20.68 -1.04
C ALA A 201 -10.68 21.90 -0.16
N ALA A 202 -11.69 22.71 -0.51
CA ALA A 202 -12.13 23.83 0.31
C ALA A 202 -12.72 23.38 1.68
N GLU A 203 -13.46 22.27 1.72
CA GLU A 203 -14.04 21.74 2.96
C GLU A 203 -12.99 21.21 3.94
N VAL A 204 -11.89 20.62 3.44
CA VAL A 204 -10.89 19.93 4.27
C VAL A 204 -9.57 20.68 4.41
N ASP A 205 -9.50 21.92 3.91
CA ASP A 205 -8.24 22.68 3.80
C ASP A 205 -7.14 21.87 3.09
N GLY A 206 -7.55 21.18 2.01
CA GLY A 206 -6.72 20.31 1.20
C GLY A 206 -6.28 20.96 -0.11
N THR A 207 -5.49 20.23 -0.89
CA THR A 207 -5.07 20.65 -2.23
C THR A 207 -5.65 19.69 -3.28
N VAL A 208 -6.19 20.22 -4.38
CA VAL A 208 -6.64 19.38 -5.50
C VAL A 208 -5.46 18.55 -6.03
N GLY A 209 -5.72 17.27 -6.30
CA GLY A 209 -4.73 16.33 -6.79
C GLY A 209 -4.23 16.70 -8.18
N ARG A 210 -3.02 16.21 -8.50
CA ARG A 210 -2.31 16.58 -9.72
C ARG A 210 -2.86 15.90 -10.97
N TYR A 211 -3.36 14.67 -10.83
CA TYR A 211 -3.67 13.79 -11.96
C TYR A 211 -5.15 13.41 -12.02
N SER A 212 -5.70 12.87 -10.93
CA SER A 212 -7.10 12.45 -10.94
C SER A 212 -8.01 13.67 -10.70
N PRO A 213 -9.08 13.86 -11.50
CA PRO A 213 -10.01 14.97 -11.31
C PRO A 213 -10.82 14.86 -10.00
N TYR A 214 -10.69 13.76 -9.27
CA TYR A 214 -11.38 13.47 -8.02
C TYR A 214 -10.45 13.57 -6.80
N ALA A 215 -9.13 13.69 -7.02
CA ALA A 215 -8.17 13.60 -5.94
C ALA A 215 -8.11 14.90 -5.13
N VAL A 216 -7.95 14.75 -3.80
CA VAL A 216 -7.58 15.83 -2.89
C VAL A 216 -6.49 15.31 -1.94
N TYR A 217 -5.40 16.04 -1.83
CA TYR A 217 -4.34 15.77 -0.86
C TYR A 217 -4.67 16.44 0.47
N LEU A 218 -4.66 15.65 1.53
CA LEU A 218 -4.90 16.11 2.89
C LEU A 218 -3.56 16.41 3.58
N GLY A 219 -3.44 17.59 4.21
CA GLY A 219 -2.22 18.00 4.92
C GLY A 219 -1.91 17.21 6.19
N GLY A 220 -2.91 16.53 6.76
CA GLY A 220 -2.76 15.65 7.91
C GLY A 220 -4.07 15.44 8.67
N GLY A 221 -4.00 14.72 9.80
CA GLY A 221 -5.15 14.42 10.65
C GLY A 221 -5.82 13.07 10.36
N ASP A 222 -6.94 12.83 11.01
CA ASP A 222 -7.73 11.60 10.86
C ASP A 222 -8.82 11.80 9.79
N PRO A 223 -8.67 11.21 8.59
CA PRO A 223 -9.65 11.38 7.53
C PRO A 223 -11.01 10.78 7.88
N GLY A 224 -11.09 9.80 8.80
CA GLY A 224 -12.36 9.19 9.22
C GLY A 224 -13.28 10.16 9.98
N ARG A 225 -12.73 11.28 10.50
CA ARG A 225 -13.49 12.32 11.20
C ARG A 225 -14.03 13.40 10.26
N LEU A 226 -13.62 13.42 9.00
CA LEU A 226 -14.07 14.41 8.02
C LEU A 226 -15.53 14.13 7.64
N PRO A 227 -16.44 15.12 7.70
CA PRO A 227 -17.84 14.93 7.31
C PRO A 227 -18.01 14.33 5.92
N ALA A 228 -17.24 14.80 4.94
CA ALA A 228 -17.27 14.28 3.57
C ALA A 228 -16.95 12.77 3.51
N VAL A 229 -16.00 12.28 4.32
CA VAL A 229 -15.65 10.86 4.36
C VAL A 229 -16.69 10.04 5.13
N ARG A 230 -17.07 10.49 6.33
CA ARG A 230 -18.07 9.83 7.18
C ARG A 230 -19.42 9.67 6.47
N ASP A 231 -19.84 10.71 5.74
CA ASP A 231 -21.13 10.75 5.05
C ASP A 231 -21.06 10.10 3.65
N GLY A 232 -19.90 9.55 3.26
CA GLY A 232 -19.69 8.85 2.00
C GLY A 232 -19.55 9.75 0.78
N LYS A 233 -19.47 11.07 0.92
CA LYS A 233 -19.26 12.02 -0.18
C LYS A 233 -17.83 12.00 -0.74
N ALA A 234 -16.89 11.46 0.02
CA ALA A 234 -15.52 11.19 -0.38
C ALA A 234 -15.03 9.88 0.26
N LEU A 235 -13.98 9.27 -0.29
CA LEU A 235 -13.32 8.10 0.29
C LEU A 235 -11.82 8.34 0.44
N VAL A 236 -11.18 7.67 1.41
CA VAL A 236 -9.70 7.64 1.48
C VAL A 236 -9.19 6.67 0.41
N GLN A 237 -8.48 7.19 -0.58
CA GLN A 237 -7.99 6.39 -1.69
C GLN A 237 -6.78 7.06 -2.34
N ASP A 238 -5.68 6.30 -2.49
CA ASP A 238 -4.50 6.74 -3.22
C ASP A 238 -4.84 7.17 -4.65
N GLU A 239 -4.23 8.26 -5.12
CA GLU A 239 -4.55 8.84 -6.43
C GLU A 239 -4.19 7.88 -7.58
N GLY A 240 -3.16 7.04 -7.43
CA GLY A 240 -2.84 6.00 -8.42
C GLY A 240 -3.95 4.96 -8.54
N SER A 241 -4.61 4.62 -7.43
CA SER A 241 -5.82 3.77 -7.44
C SER A 241 -7.03 4.47 -8.06
N GLN A 242 -7.15 5.79 -7.93
CA GLN A 242 -8.20 6.58 -8.59
C GLN A 242 -7.99 6.59 -10.11
N LEU A 243 -6.74 6.77 -10.57
CA LEU A 243 -6.37 6.71 -11.99
C LEU A 243 -6.66 5.34 -12.61
N VAL A 244 -6.39 4.24 -11.90
CA VAL A 244 -6.76 2.88 -12.37
C VAL A 244 -8.27 2.76 -12.57
N ALA A 245 -9.07 3.18 -11.58
CA ALA A 245 -10.53 3.13 -11.69
C ALA A 245 -11.05 4.00 -12.85
N GLN A 246 -10.52 5.20 -13.01
CA GLN A 246 -10.86 6.11 -14.11
C GLN A 246 -10.44 5.55 -15.49
N ALA A 247 -9.27 4.93 -15.59
CA ALA A 247 -8.77 4.36 -16.83
C ALA A 247 -9.72 3.30 -17.40
N LEU A 248 -10.36 2.49 -16.55
CA LEU A 248 -11.39 1.54 -16.97
C LEU A 248 -12.55 2.26 -17.67
N THR A 249 -13.02 3.39 -17.12
CA THR A 249 -14.17 4.12 -17.64
C THR A 249 -13.85 4.86 -18.95
N LEU A 250 -12.58 5.20 -19.16
CA LEU A 250 -12.10 5.90 -20.37
C LEU A 250 -11.69 4.96 -21.50
N ALA A 251 -11.43 3.67 -21.21
CA ALA A 251 -10.94 2.73 -22.22
C ALA A 251 -11.89 2.63 -23.44
N PRO A 252 -11.37 2.60 -24.68
CA PRO A 252 -12.23 2.52 -25.86
C PRO A 252 -12.87 1.13 -25.98
N LEU A 253 -14.13 1.08 -26.41
CA LEU A 253 -14.85 -0.15 -26.71
C LEU A 253 -15.11 -0.26 -28.22
N ILE A 254 -15.20 -1.49 -28.73
CA ILE A 254 -15.77 -1.74 -30.06
C ILE A 254 -17.26 -2.04 -29.87
N GLY A 255 -18.12 -1.21 -30.46
CA GLY A 255 -19.58 -1.24 -30.26
C GLY A 255 -20.04 -0.38 -29.07
N ALA A 256 -21.36 -0.33 -28.84
CA ALA A 256 -21.95 0.49 -27.79
C ALA A 256 -21.58 0.03 -26.37
N ASP A 257 -21.38 0.96 -25.45
CA ASP A 257 -21.27 0.66 -24.02
C ASP A 257 -22.67 0.42 -23.47
N GLY A 258 -22.98 -0.83 -23.09
CA GLY A 258 -24.25 -1.20 -22.48
C GLY A 258 -24.38 -0.78 -21.02
N GLY A 259 -23.33 -0.20 -20.42
CA GLY A 259 -23.33 0.25 -19.03
C GLY A 259 -23.27 -0.90 -18.02
N ARG A 260 -22.91 -2.13 -18.44
CA ARG A 260 -22.74 -3.28 -17.54
C ARG A 260 -21.27 -3.49 -17.22
N TRP A 261 -20.84 -2.98 -16.07
CA TRP A 261 -19.44 -3.02 -15.68
C TRP A 261 -19.23 -3.99 -14.51
N LEU A 262 -18.02 -4.54 -14.41
CA LEU A 262 -17.65 -5.53 -13.39
C LEU A 262 -16.35 -5.10 -12.70
N ASP A 263 -16.34 -5.21 -11.37
CA ASP A 263 -15.12 -5.24 -10.56
C ASP A 263 -14.96 -6.65 -9.99
N LEU A 264 -13.99 -7.42 -10.52
CA LEU A 264 -13.84 -8.84 -10.18
C LEU A 264 -13.19 -9.06 -8.80
N CYS A 265 -12.52 -8.06 -8.25
CA CYS A 265 -11.73 -8.15 -7.02
C CYS A 265 -11.93 -6.89 -6.16
N SER A 266 -13.16 -6.69 -5.69
CA SER A 266 -13.65 -5.36 -5.31
C SER A 266 -13.16 -4.85 -3.95
N GLY A 267 -12.83 -5.72 -2.99
CA GLY A 267 -12.58 -5.26 -1.61
C GLY A 267 -11.34 -4.38 -1.49
N PRO A 268 -11.38 -3.29 -0.70
CA PRO A 268 -12.48 -2.86 0.17
C PRO A 268 -13.54 -1.96 -0.51
N GLY A 269 -13.52 -1.76 -1.83
CA GLY A 269 -14.59 -1.09 -2.57
C GLY A 269 -14.30 0.34 -3.03
N GLY A 270 -13.10 0.88 -2.78
CA GLY A 270 -12.76 2.25 -3.20
C GLY A 270 -12.79 2.44 -4.72
N LYS A 271 -12.18 1.52 -5.48
CA LYS A 271 -12.24 1.53 -6.96
C LYS A 271 -13.66 1.30 -7.46
N THR A 272 -14.38 0.33 -6.88
CA THR A 272 -15.78 0.04 -7.17
C THR A 272 -16.67 1.27 -6.99
N ALA A 273 -16.53 2.01 -5.89
CA ALA A 273 -17.32 3.20 -5.60
C ALA A 273 -17.06 4.32 -6.62
N LEU A 274 -15.79 4.55 -6.99
CA LEU A 274 -15.45 5.54 -8.01
C LEU A 274 -16.00 5.14 -9.39
N ILE A 275 -15.81 3.88 -9.80
CA ILE A 275 -16.33 3.34 -11.06
C ILE A 275 -17.86 3.45 -11.10
N ALA A 276 -18.56 3.05 -10.04
CA ALA A 276 -20.01 3.08 -9.97
C ALA A 276 -20.59 4.51 -9.99
N ALA A 277 -19.91 5.45 -9.33
CA ALA A 277 -20.31 6.86 -9.37
C ALA A 277 -20.12 7.49 -10.77
N ILE A 278 -19.11 7.05 -11.53
CA ILE A 278 -18.95 7.45 -12.94
C ILE A 278 -20.02 6.76 -13.80
N ALA A 279 -20.22 5.44 -13.64
CA ALA A 279 -21.20 4.66 -14.40
C ALA A 279 -22.62 5.22 -14.26
N ALA A 280 -23.02 5.59 -13.04
CA ALA A 280 -24.35 6.11 -12.73
C ALA A 280 -24.70 7.39 -13.52
N GLN A 281 -23.71 8.22 -13.84
CA GLN A 281 -23.92 9.45 -14.63
C GLN A 281 -24.35 9.15 -16.08
N TYR A 282 -24.09 7.94 -16.56
CA TYR A 282 -24.47 7.45 -17.89
C TYR A 282 -25.56 6.38 -17.83
N GLY A 283 -26.20 6.18 -16.66
CA GLY A 283 -27.24 5.16 -16.46
C GLY A 283 -26.71 3.71 -16.37
N GLY A 284 -25.40 3.51 -16.17
CA GLY A 284 -24.78 2.21 -15.98
C GLY A 284 -24.77 1.73 -14.53
N GLY A 285 -24.36 0.47 -14.34
CA GLY A 285 -24.23 -0.17 -13.03
C GLY A 285 -23.01 -1.08 -12.93
N VAL A 286 -22.63 -1.42 -11.70
CA VAL A 286 -21.45 -2.24 -11.43
C VAL A 286 -21.85 -3.51 -10.66
N THR A 287 -21.41 -4.67 -11.15
CA THR A 287 -21.35 -5.88 -10.33
C THR A 287 -19.97 -5.92 -9.65
N ALA A 288 -19.92 -6.17 -8.35
CA ALA A 288 -18.72 -6.19 -7.54
C ALA A 288 -18.56 -7.58 -6.89
N ILE A 289 -17.42 -8.23 -7.08
CA ILE A 289 -17.14 -9.56 -6.52
C ILE A 289 -16.09 -9.44 -5.40
N GLU A 290 -16.44 -9.97 -4.23
CA GLU A 290 -15.52 -10.08 -3.09
C GLU A 290 -15.86 -11.32 -2.24
N PRO A 291 -15.02 -12.38 -2.26
CA PRO A 291 -15.32 -13.63 -1.57
C PRO A 291 -15.25 -13.52 -0.03
N ALA A 292 -14.46 -12.59 0.52
CA ALA A 292 -14.31 -12.47 1.97
C ALA A 292 -15.46 -11.64 2.58
N PRO A 293 -16.31 -12.20 3.47
CA PRO A 293 -17.51 -11.51 3.95
C PRO A 293 -17.25 -10.13 4.54
N ARG A 294 -16.22 -9.99 5.40
CA ARG A 294 -15.86 -8.69 6.02
C ARG A 294 -15.41 -7.65 5.00
N ARG A 295 -14.74 -8.06 3.92
CA ARG A 295 -14.34 -7.13 2.85
C ARG A 295 -15.54 -6.77 1.98
N ALA A 296 -16.46 -7.71 1.74
CA ALA A 296 -17.70 -7.44 1.01
C ALA A 296 -18.59 -6.44 1.77
N ASP A 297 -18.66 -6.54 3.10
CA ASP A 297 -19.37 -5.54 3.93
C ASP A 297 -18.78 -4.13 3.76
N LEU A 298 -17.46 -4.01 3.60
CA LEU A 298 -16.80 -2.72 3.30
C LEU A 298 -17.14 -2.23 1.88
N VAL A 299 -17.25 -3.12 0.90
CA VAL A 299 -17.68 -2.77 -0.46
C VAL A 299 -19.10 -2.19 -0.40
N GLU A 300 -20.04 -2.90 0.22
CA GLU A 300 -21.44 -2.45 0.40
C GLU A 300 -21.52 -1.10 1.12
N GLN A 301 -20.68 -0.89 2.15
CA GLN A 301 -20.61 0.38 2.86
C GLN A 301 -20.10 1.51 1.95
N ASN A 302 -18.99 1.28 1.24
CA ASN A 302 -18.36 2.30 0.39
C ASN A 302 -19.19 2.63 -0.86
N THR A 303 -20.00 1.69 -1.36
CA THR A 303 -20.86 1.88 -2.53
C THR A 303 -22.30 2.25 -2.18
N ARG A 304 -22.61 2.55 -0.91
CA ARG A 304 -23.98 2.91 -0.49
C ARG A 304 -24.53 4.07 -1.32
N GLY A 305 -25.75 3.85 -1.85
CA GLY A 305 -26.46 4.81 -2.69
C GLY A 305 -26.05 4.82 -4.17
N LEU A 306 -25.15 3.92 -4.59
CA LEU A 306 -24.74 3.73 -5.98
C LEU A 306 -25.37 2.45 -6.57
N PRO A 307 -25.53 2.35 -7.90
CA PRO A 307 -26.07 1.16 -8.57
C PRO A 307 -25.03 0.02 -8.59
N VAL A 308 -24.80 -0.59 -7.43
CA VAL A 308 -23.83 -1.69 -7.25
C VAL A 308 -24.52 -2.94 -6.71
N GLU A 309 -24.30 -4.07 -7.37
CA GLU A 309 -24.64 -5.40 -6.87
C GLU A 309 -23.36 -6.07 -6.33
N VAL A 310 -23.36 -6.46 -5.05
CA VAL A 310 -22.20 -7.11 -4.42
C VAL A 310 -22.45 -8.62 -4.33
N LEU A 311 -21.55 -9.41 -4.92
CA LEU A 311 -21.58 -10.86 -4.92
C LEU A 311 -20.43 -11.42 -4.06
N ARG A 312 -20.79 -12.25 -3.09
CA ARG A 312 -19.85 -12.88 -2.14
C ARG A 312 -19.41 -14.25 -2.64
N VAL A 313 -18.75 -14.27 -3.79
CA VAL A 313 -18.32 -15.48 -4.51
C VAL A 313 -16.86 -15.38 -4.93
N ASP A 314 -16.25 -16.50 -5.35
CA ASP A 314 -14.92 -16.49 -5.95
C ASP A 314 -15.00 -15.97 -7.39
N GLY A 315 -14.18 -14.96 -7.73
CA GLY A 315 -14.14 -14.38 -9.08
C GLY A 315 -13.75 -15.37 -10.17
N ARG A 316 -13.07 -16.48 -9.84
CA ARG A 316 -12.72 -17.55 -10.78
C ARG A 316 -13.95 -18.37 -11.20
N GLU A 317 -14.96 -18.43 -10.34
CA GLU A 317 -16.14 -19.29 -10.48
C GLU A 317 -17.43 -18.53 -10.11
N SER A 318 -17.59 -17.33 -10.65
CA SER A 318 -18.68 -16.41 -10.27
C SER A 318 -20.08 -16.82 -10.73
N ALA A 319 -20.20 -17.84 -11.59
CA ALA A 319 -21.43 -18.26 -12.27
C ALA A 319 -22.13 -17.16 -13.10
N LEU A 320 -21.48 -16.01 -13.30
CA LEU A 320 -21.98 -14.95 -14.16
C LEU A 320 -21.92 -15.38 -15.64
N PRO A 321 -22.86 -14.90 -16.48
CA PRO A 321 -22.90 -15.29 -17.88
C PRO A 321 -21.64 -14.79 -18.62
N PRO A 322 -20.97 -15.66 -19.42
CA PRO A 322 -19.88 -15.24 -20.29
C PRO A 322 -20.32 -14.12 -21.23
N GLY A 323 -19.42 -13.17 -21.50
CA GLY A 323 -19.72 -12.03 -22.36
C GLY A 323 -20.78 -11.06 -21.82
N GLY A 324 -21.07 -11.09 -20.51
CA GLY A 324 -22.09 -10.26 -19.89
C GLY A 324 -21.70 -8.81 -19.65
N PHE A 325 -20.41 -8.44 -19.73
CA PHE A 325 -19.92 -7.12 -19.30
C PHE A 325 -19.16 -6.38 -20.41
N ASP A 326 -19.40 -5.07 -20.48
CA ASP A 326 -18.71 -4.15 -21.40
C ASP A 326 -17.28 -3.87 -20.93
N ARG A 327 -17.13 -3.68 -19.61
CA ARG A 327 -15.89 -3.29 -18.94
C ARG A 327 -15.68 -4.15 -17.70
N VAL A 328 -14.48 -4.68 -17.53
CA VAL A 328 -14.12 -5.50 -16.37
C VAL A 328 -12.82 -4.99 -15.75
N LEU A 329 -12.84 -4.63 -14.46
CA LEU A 329 -11.63 -4.38 -13.66
C LEU A 329 -11.19 -5.68 -12.99
N VAL A 330 -9.88 -5.93 -13.04
CA VAL A 330 -9.20 -6.92 -12.21
C VAL A 330 -8.13 -6.19 -11.41
N ASP A 331 -8.50 -5.66 -10.25
CA ASP A 331 -7.54 -5.15 -9.24
C ASP A 331 -7.00 -6.34 -8.44
N ALA A 332 -6.02 -7.03 -9.03
CA ALA A 332 -5.74 -8.40 -8.67
C ALA A 332 -5.08 -8.52 -7.27
N PRO A 333 -5.41 -9.56 -6.49
CA PRO A 333 -4.70 -9.85 -5.24
C PRO A 333 -3.22 -10.09 -5.57
N CYS A 334 -2.35 -9.28 -4.96
CA CYS A 334 -0.91 -9.27 -5.23
C CYS A 334 -0.11 -9.15 -3.93
N THR A 335 1.21 -9.19 -4.07
CA THR A 335 2.14 -9.03 -2.93
C THR A 335 1.97 -7.69 -2.22
N GLY A 336 1.52 -6.65 -2.94
CA GLY A 336 1.30 -5.31 -2.41
C GLY A 336 2.58 -4.50 -2.23
N LEU A 337 3.66 -4.89 -2.90
CA LEU A 337 4.98 -4.27 -2.79
C LEU A 337 5.01 -2.79 -3.19
N GLY A 338 4.07 -2.32 -4.00
CA GLY A 338 3.97 -0.92 -4.40
C GLY A 338 3.30 0.00 -3.38
N ALA A 339 2.72 -0.56 -2.32
CA ALA A 339 1.98 0.18 -1.29
C ALA A 339 2.58 -0.03 0.13
N LEU A 340 3.85 -0.43 0.23
CA LEU A 340 4.51 -0.77 1.50
C LEU A 340 4.65 0.44 2.41
N ARG A 341 4.86 1.65 1.87
CA ARG A 341 4.82 2.90 2.67
C ARG A 341 3.56 3.07 3.52
N ARG A 342 2.42 2.47 3.13
CA ARG A 342 1.14 2.51 3.87
C ARG A 342 0.92 1.30 4.80
N ARG A 343 1.66 0.21 4.60
CA ARG A 343 1.62 -1.04 5.39
C ARG A 343 3.06 -1.46 5.70
N PRO A 344 3.77 -0.68 6.52
CA PRO A 344 5.22 -0.80 6.69
C PRO A 344 5.67 -2.18 7.19
N GLU A 345 4.88 -2.83 8.04
CA GLU A 345 5.11 -4.19 8.54
C GLU A 345 5.05 -5.26 7.44
N ALA A 346 4.26 -5.03 6.38
CA ALA A 346 4.11 -6.00 5.29
C ALA A 346 5.42 -6.20 4.52
N ARG A 347 6.30 -5.20 4.53
CA ARG A 347 7.63 -5.25 3.92
C ARG A 347 8.45 -6.42 4.46
N TRP A 348 8.32 -6.74 5.75
CA TRP A 348 9.11 -7.77 6.43
C TRP A 348 8.43 -9.14 6.53
N ARG A 349 7.12 -9.21 6.23
CA ARG A 349 6.34 -10.45 6.23
C ARG A 349 6.33 -11.14 4.88
N ARG A 350 6.44 -10.36 3.80
CA ARG A 350 6.46 -10.91 2.44
C ARG A 350 7.75 -11.64 2.17
N THR A 351 7.62 -12.77 1.47
CA THR A 351 8.76 -13.56 1.03
C THR A 351 8.70 -13.78 -0.48
N PRO A 352 9.83 -14.07 -1.15
CA PRO A 352 9.83 -14.45 -2.56
C PRO A 352 8.91 -15.64 -2.89
N ALA A 353 8.63 -16.51 -1.90
CA ALA A 353 7.77 -17.68 -2.07
C ALA A 353 6.28 -17.32 -2.23
N ASP A 354 5.85 -16.12 -1.86
CA ASP A 354 4.47 -15.65 -2.03
C ASP A 354 4.13 -15.39 -3.51
N VAL A 355 5.13 -14.96 -4.30
CA VAL A 355 4.94 -14.46 -5.66
C VAL A 355 4.34 -15.52 -6.60
N PRO A 356 4.85 -16.77 -6.68
CA PRO A 356 4.34 -17.74 -7.66
C PRO A 356 2.87 -18.10 -7.46
N MET A 357 2.42 -18.21 -6.20
CA MET A 357 1.02 -18.52 -5.87
C MET A 357 0.10 -17.37 -6.28
N LEU A 358 0.48 -16.13 -5.98
CA LEU A 358 -0.27 -14.93 -6.37
C LEU A 358 -0.31 -14.75 -7.89
N ALA A 359 0.81 -14.91 -8.59
CA ALA A 359 0.87 -14.84 -10.05
C ALA A 359 0.03 -15.95 -10.73
N LYS A 360 -0.09 -17.13 -10.11
CA LYS A 360 -1.03 -18.17 -10.58
C LYS A 360 -2.49 -17.70 -10.41
N LEU A 361 -2.86 -17.24 -9.23
CA LEU A 361 -4.21 -16.74 -8.95
C LEU A 361 -4.60 -15.56 -9.86
N GLN A 362 -3.69 -14.63 -10.09
CA GLN A 362 -3.88 -13.49 -10.99
C GLN A 362 -4.18 -13.92 -12.43
N ARG A 363 -3.49 -14.96 -12.94
CA ARG A 363 -3.77 -15.53 -14.28
C ARG A 363 -5.16 -16.18 -14.34
N GLU A 364 -5.55 -16.92 -13.31
CA GLU A 364 -6.89 -17.53 -13.22
C GLU A 364 -8.00 -16.46 -13.21
N LEU A 365 -7.82 -15.41 -12.40
CA LEU A 365 -8.76 -14.27 -12.32
C LEU A 365 -8.82 -13.48 -13.64
N LEU A 366 -7.68 -13.21 -14.27
CA LEU A 366 -7.65 -12.51 -15.56
C LEU A 366 -8.31 -13.35 -16.66
N ALA A 367 -8.13 -14.67 -16.68
CA ALA A 367 -8.82 -15.55 -17.60
C ALA A 367 -10.35 -15.51 -17.40
N ALA A 368 -10.82 -15.55 -16.14
CA ALA A 368 -12.23 -15.43 -15.81
C ALA A 368 -12.80 -14.06 -16.23
N ALA A 369 -12.08 -12.98 -15.97
CA ALA A 369 -12.45 -11.63 -16.40
C ALA A 369 -12.66 -11.56 -17.93
N ILE A 370 -11.68 -12.07 -18.69
CA ILE A 370 -11.75 -12.10 -20.16
C ILE A 370 -12.95 -12.92 -20.65
N ALA A 371 -13.28 -14.04 -19.99
CA ALA A 371 -14.46 -14.83 -20.34
C ALA A 371 -15.76 -14.06 -20.12
N LEU A 372 -15.85 -13.28 -19.04
CA LEU A 372 -17.01 -12.47 -18.67
C LEU A 372 -17.16 -11.20 -19.52
N THR A 373 -16.09 -10.70 -20.14
CA THR A 373 -16.13 -9.54 -21.04
C THR A 373 -16.79 -9.90 -22.38
N ARG A 374 -17.65 -9.05 -22.93
CA ARG A 374 -18.21 -9.24 -24.28
C ARG A 374 -17.16 -9.05 -25.38
N PRO A 375 -17.33 -9.63 -26.58
CA PRO A 375 -16.51 -9.27 -27.74
C PRO A 375 -16.51 -7.75 -27.97
N GLY A 376 -15.33 -7.16 -28.23
CA GLY A 376 -15.15 -5.71 -28.30
C GLY A 376 -15.13 -4.96 -26.96
N GLY A 377 -15.40 -5.65 -25.85
CA GLY A 377 -15.29 -5.11 -24.49
C GLY A 377 -13.83 -5.00 -24.02
N VAL A 378 -13.63 -4.42 -22.83
CA VAL A 378 -12.29 -4.22 -22.25
C VAL A 378 -12.16 -4.85 -20.86
N VAL A 379 -11.00 -5.46 -20.61
CA VAL A 379 -10.52 -5.80 -19.28
C VAL A 379 -9.37 -4.85 -18.91
N LEU A 380 -9.47 -4.16 -17.78
CA LEU A 380 -8.33 -3.46 -17.18
C LEU A 380 -7.75 -4.34 -16.07
N TYR A 381 -6.55 -4.87 -16.30
CA TYR A 381 -5.78 -5.57 -15.28
C TYR A 381 -4.91 -4.58 -14.52
N ALA A 382 -4.91 -4.64 -13.18
CA ALA A 382 -4.09 -3.78 -12.34
C ALA A 382 -3.57 -4.51 -11.10
N THR A 383 -2.42 -4.07 -10.59
CA THR A 383 -1.86 -4.52 -9.30
C THR A 383 -1.20 -3.35 -8.57
N CYS A 384 -1.09 -3.47 -7.24
CA CYS A 384 -0.25 -2.61 -6.41
C CYS A 384 1.12 -3.25 -6.12
N SER A 385 1.72 -3.89 -7.13
CA SER A 385 3.04 -4.52 -7.07
C SER A 385 3.80 -4.20 -8.36
N PRO A 386 5.09 -3.80 -8.30
CA PRO A 386 5.91 -3.67 -9.49
C PRO A 386 6.54 -5.00 -9.94
N HIS A 387 6.41 -6.09 -9.16
CA HIS A 387 7.10 -7.35 -9.42
C HIS A 387 6.71 -7.93 -10.79
N LEU A 388 7.69 -8.16 -11.67
CA LEU A 388 7.46 -8.52 -13.08
C LEU A 388 6.57 -9.75 -13.29
N ALA A 389 6.68 -10.75 -12.41
CA ALA A 389 5.83 -11.95 -12.43
C ALA A 389 4.33 -11.67 -12.16
N GLU A 390 4.00 -10.57 -11.49
CA GLU A 390 2.63 -10.14 -11.17
C GLU A 390 2.10 -9.05 -12.11
N THR A 391 2.98 -8.50 -12.96
CA THR A 391 2.66 -7.39 -13.87
C THR A 391 2.70 -7.87 -15.32
N VAL A 392 3.79 -7.54 -16.03
CA VAL A 392 4.01 -7.88 -17.44
C VAL A 392 3.99 -9.38 -17.68
N GLY A 393 4.38 -10.20 -16.69
CA GLY A 393 4.35 -11.66 -16.77
C GLY A 393 2.93 -12.21 -16.92
N VAL A 394 1.98 -11.70 -16.13
CA VAL A 394 0.56 -12.09 -16.18
C VAL A 394 -0.07 -11.61 -17.50
N VAL A 395 0.15 -10.35 -17.87
CA VAL A 395 -0.39 -9.76 -19.10
C VAL A 395 0.13 -10.49 -20.34
N SER A 396 1.43 -10.78 -20.39
CA SER A 396 2.05 -11.52 -21.49
C SER A 396 1.49 -12.94 -21.62
N ASP A 397 1.14 -13.60 -20.50
CA ASP A 397 0.49 -14.90 -20.54
C ASP A 397 -0.92 -14.80 -21.13
N ALA A 398 -1.69 -13.80 -20.72
CA ALA A 398 -3.03 -13.59 -21.24
C ALA A 398 -3.06 -13.31 -22.75
N LEU A 399 -2.18 -12.43 -23.23
CA LEU A 399 -2.05 -12.10 -24.66
C LEU A 399 -1.69 -13.32 -25.53
N ARG A 400 -0.99 -14.32 -24.98
CA ARG A 400 -0.66 -15.54 -25.71
C ARG A 400 -1.80 -16.58 -25.71
N ARG A 401 -2.62 -16.61 -24.67
CA ARG A 401 -3.55 -17.72 -24.40
C ARG A 401 -5.01 -17.39 -24.64
N HIS A 402 -5.37 -16.10 -24.69
CA HIS A 402 -6.74 -15.65 -24.78
C HIS A 402 -6.94 -14.72 -25.99
N PRO A 403 -8.16 -14.62 -26.54
CA PRO A 403 -8.48 -13.76 -27.68
C PRO A 403 -8.59 -12.29 -27.23
N VAL A 404 -7.45 -11.72 -26.85
CA VAL A 404 -7.33 -10.33 -26.41
C VAL A 404 -6.12 -9.65 -27.06
N THR A 405 -6.24 -8.36 -27.28
CA THR A 405 -5.14 -7.50 -27.76
C THR A 405 -4.85 -6.41 -26.75
N ALA A 406 -3.57 -6.05 -26.59
CA ALA A 406 -3.19 -4.94 -25.72
C ALA A 406 -3.63 -3.60 -26.32
N LEU A 407 -4.24 -2.75 -25.50
CA LEU A 407 -4.45 -1.35 -25.80
C LEU A 407 -3.31 -0.52 -25.20
N ASP A 408 -2.94 0.57 -25.85
CA ASP A 408 -2.07 1.55 -25.21
C ASP A 408 -2.82 2.19 -24.03
N THR A 409 -2.35 1.87 -22.83
CA THR A 409 -2.98 2.27 -21.57
C THR A 409 -2.54 3.66 -21.14
N ARG A 410 -1.43 4.19 -21.67
CA ARG A 410 -0.85 5.49 -21.26
C ARG A 410 -1.82 6.66 -21.46
N PRO A 411 -2.56 6.79 -22.59
CA PRO A 411 -3.53 7.88 -22.75
C PRO A 411 -4.66 7.86 -21.71
N LEU A 412 -4.97 6.70 -21.13
CA LEU A 412 -6.02 6.54 -20.11
C LEU A 412 -5.61 7.08 -18.73
N PHE A 413 -4.32 7.40 -18.55
CA PHE A 413 -3.74 7.91 -17.32
C PHE A 413 -3.37 9.40 -17.42
N ALA A 414 -3.72 10.08 -18.52
CA ALA A 414 -3.48 11.52 -18.66
C ALA A 414 -4.12 12.31 -17.49
N PRO A 415 -3.45 13.36 -16.96
CA PRO A 415 -2.21 13.98 -17.45
C PRO A 415 -0.92 13.39 -16.86
N ALA A 416 -0.94 12.18 -16.27
CA ALA A 416 0.29 11.58 -15.75
C ALA A 416 1.28 11.26 -16.88
N GLU A 417 2.55 11.60 -16.65
CA GLU A 417 3.67 11.39 -17.57
C GLU A 417 4.66 10.38 -16.96
N GLN A 418 5.71 9.98 -17.69
CA GLN A 418 6.73 9.02 -17.22
C GLN A 418 6.20 7.64 -16.81
N LEU A 419 5.15 7.19 -17.50
CA LEU A 419 4.43 5.93 -17.28
C LEU A 419 5.13 4.68 -17.83
N GLY A 420 6.26 4.84 -18.52
CA GLY A 420 6.98 3.80 -19.26
C GLY A 420 6.71 3.80 -20.77
N ASP A 421 7.37 2.89 -21.49
CA ASP A 421 7.35 2.84 -22.97
C ASP A 421 6.06 2.24 -23.56
N GLY A 422 5.15 1.76 -22.72
CA GLY A 422 3.88 1.16 -23.13
C GLY A 422 4.01 -0.30 -23.60
N PRO A 423 2.88 -0.94 -23.95
CA PRO A 423 1.51 -0.41 -23.94
C PRO A 423 0.85 -0.40 -22.55
N HIS A 424 1.51 -0.91 -21.51
CA HIS A 424 1.06 -0.84 -20.12
C HIS A 424 1.61 0.41 -19.42
N VAL A 425 1.14 0.68 -18.19
CA VAL A 425 1.63 1.78 -17.36
C VAL A 425 2.21 1.25 -16.04
N GLN A 426 3.24 1.94 -15.55
CA GLN A 426 3.76 1.76 -14.20
C GLN A 426 3.86 3.12 -13.50
N LEU A 427 3.05 3.31 -12.46
CA LEU A 427 3.17 4.42 -11.53
C LEU A 427 4.23 4.09 -10.46
N TRP A 428 4.81 5.15 -9.91
CA TRP A 428 5.89 5.10 -8.93
C TRP A 428 5.78 6.26 -7.95
N PRO A 429 6.05 6.03 -6.64
CA PRO A 429 6.05 7.09 -5.64
C PRO A 429 7.01 8.25 -5.94
N HIS A 430 8.25 7.96 -6.37
CA HIS A 430 9.26 9.00 -6.62
C HIS A 430 8.97 9.85 -7.85
N ARG A 431 8.21 9.34 -8.83
CA ARG A 431 7.83 10.08 -10.04
C ARG A 431 6.48 10.79 -9.91
N HIS A 432 5.51 10.14 -9.26
CA HIS A 432 4.10 10.54 -9.31
C HIS A 432 3.53 10.93 -7.94
N GLY A 433 4.22 10.66 -6.83
CA GLY A 433 3.68 10.88 -5.48
C GLY A 433 2.56 9.90 -5.07
N THR A 434 2.13 9.00 -5.95
CA THR A 434 1.16 7.94 -5.70
C THR A 434 1.83 6.68 -5.16
N ASP A 435 1.05 5.66 -4.81
CA ASP A 435 1.63 4.32 -4.63
C ASP A 435 2.11 3.76 -5.98
N ALA A 436 3.01 2.76 -5.95
CA ALA A 436 3.40 2.08 -7.18
C ALA A 436 2.25 1.18 -7.66
N MET A 437 1.76 1.43 -8.86
CA MET A 437 0.63 0.73 -9.46
C MET A 437 0.95 0.36 -10.89
N PHE A 438 0.65 -0.89 -11.25
CA PHE A 438 0.72 -1.35 -12.64
C PHE A 438 -0.70 -1.41 -13.21
N ALA A 439 -0.87 -1.04 -14.48
CA ALA A 439 -2.12 -1.30 -15.20
C ALA A 439 -1.92 -1.61 -16.70
N ALA A 440 -2.77 -2.48 -17.22
CA ALA A 440 -2.82 -2.83 -18.64
C ALA A 440 -4.26 -3.04 -19.10
N ALA A 441 -4.66 -2.32 -20.14
CA ALA A 441 -5.95 -2.49 -20.80
C ALA A 441 -5.86 -3.53 -21.93
N LEU A 442 -6.79 -4.49 -21.92
CA LEU A 442 -6.89 -5.58 -22.89
C LEU A 442 -8.25 -5.52 -23.56
N GLN A 443 -8.30 -5.41 -24.88
CA GLN A 443 -9.53 -5.47 -25.66
C GLN A 443 -9.82 -6.91 -26.07
N LYS A 444 -11.03 -7.40 -25.78
CA LYS A 444 -11.45 -8.72 -26.25
C LYS A 444 -11.75 -8.66 -27.75
N THR A 445 -11.20 -9.61 -28.50
CA THR A 445 -11.41 -9.72 -29.95
C THR A 445 -12.90 -9.92 -30.26
N VAL A 446 -13.36 -9.32 -31.36
CA VAL A 446 -14.74 -9.37 -31.87
C VAL A 446 -15.07 -10.74 -32.46
#